data_AF-A0A972WNZ9-F1
#
_entry.id   AF-A0A972WNZ9-F1
#
_cell.length_a   1.000
_cell.length_b   1.000
_cell.length_c   1.000
_cell.angle_alpha   90.00
_cell.angle_beta   90.00
_cell.angle_gamma   90.00
#
_symmetry.space_group_name_H-M   'P 1'
#
loop_
_entity.id
_entity.type
_entity.pdbx_description
1 polymer ?
#
loop_
_entity_poly.entity_id
_entity_poly.type
_entity_poly.pdbx_seq_one_letter_code
_entity_poly.pdbx_strand_id
1 'polypeptide(L)'
;MGGITQALRNAQSGLLVNQQSLNTVANNISNVNTIGYSKKVVNFENVSVAGTPAGVKISEVTRQIDEGLLKSLRLESSELHAVSGKEDYFNRLQDLFGAPGDNTSISHLFEKLAEASELLALAPDKSLEAAEFVRGAVNVTIELQQMSETIQDLRLQADSEISSYVTEINEITANIDQLNDDIISNGTVGRDVTDLRDQRDGQIDRLAELVDIRYFFRNDGDAVVFTSGGRTIVDTIPPVITHVAAASMTPTSTHAEGNIGGIYVGTAIPANDMTDEIREGVLKALIEMRDQILPNLQSQIDELAVEMRDAVNQIHNQGVTFPGSQSMTGTRVFVDPATQTIQLDSTNNADDVTFAIFDANGNQTAVTTLKTILESAAYGSGAETANTAST
;
A
#
# COMPACT_ATOMS: atom_id res chain seq x y z
N MET A 1 -17.19 16.34 -78.84
CA MET A 1 -16.16 15.29 -78.69
C MET A 1 -15.77 15.02 -77.23
N GLY A 2 -16.64 15.26 -76.23
CA GLY A 2 -16.28 15.13 -74.79
C GLY A 2 -16.85 13.92 -74.04
N GLY A 3 -17.81 13.18 -74.61
CA GLY A 3 -18.59 12.19 -73.86
C GLY A 3 -17.81 10.95 -73.43
N ILE A 4 -16.98 10.37 -74.31
CA ILE A 4 -16.25 9.13 -74.01
C ILE A 4 -15.10 9.40 -73.01
N THR A 5 -14.34 10.48 -73.18
CA THR A 5 -13.26 10.83 -72.25
C THR A 5 -13.80 11.15 -70.85
N GLN A 6 -14.94 11.83 -70.75
CA GLN A 6 -15.60 12.09 -69.47
C GLN A 6 -16.15 10.82 -68.84
N ALA A 7 -16.78 9.94 -69.63
CA ALA A 7 -17.23 8.63 -69.15
C ALA A 7 -16.07 7.76 -68.64
N LEU A 8 -14.93 7.73 -69.33
CA LEU A 8 -13.74 7.01 -68.88
C LEU A 8 -13.16 7.60 -67.58
N ARG A 9 -13.10 8.93 -67.44
CA ARG A 9 -12.63 9.57 -66.19
C ARG A 9 -13.56 9.27 -65.02
N ASN A 10 -14.87 9.31 -65.25
CA ASN A 10 -15.85 8.95 -64.23
C ASN A 10 -15.71 7.48 -63.82
N ALA A 11 -15.59 6.56 -64.79
CA ALA A 11 -15.36 5.14 -64.53
C ALA A 11 -14.04 4.88 -63.81
N GLN A 12 -12.96 5.57 -64.19
CA GLN A 12 -11.65 5.49 -63.52
C GLN A 12 -11.74 5.96 -62.07
N SER A 13 -12.37 7.12 -61.83
CA SER A 13 -12.57 7.64 -60.47
C SER A 13 -13.40 6.66 -59.62
N GLY A 14 -14.47 6.10 -60.19
CA GLY A 14 -15.31 5.08 -59.55
C GLY A 14 -14.53 3.82 -59.17
N LEU A 15 -13.69 3.30 -60.06
CA LEU A 15 -12.85 2.13 -59.78
C LEU A 15 -11.81 2.41 -58.68
N LEU A 16 -11.16 3.57 -58.71
CA LEU A 16 -10.16 3.94 -57.69
C LEU A 16 -10.79 4.09 -56.30
N VAL A 17 -11.94 4.75 -56.18
CA VAL A 17 -12.60 4.88 -54.86
C VAL A 17 -13.15 3.54 -54.36
N ASN A 18 -13.62 2.65 -55.24
CA ASN A 18 -14.06 1.32 -54.86
C ASN A 18 -12.88 0.43 -54.44
N GLN A 19 -11.73 0.52 -55.11
CA GLN A 19 -10.51 -0.18 -54.70
C GLN A 19 -10.11 0.22 -53.29
N GLN A 20 -10.09 1.52 -52.98
CA GLN A 20 -9.79 1.99 -51.64
C GLN A 20 -10.86 1.55 -50.62
N SER A 21 -12.14 1.59 -50.98
CA SER A 21 -13.22 1.08 -50.12
C SER A 21 -13.06 -0.41 -49.81
N LEU A 22 -12.66 -1.22 -50.80
CA LEU A 22 -12.38 -2.64 -50.60
C LEU A 22 -11.15 -2.85 -49.72
N ASN A 23 -10.11 -2.03 -49.87
CA ASN A 23 -8.95 -2.05 -48.97
C ASN A 23 -9.36 -1.75 -47.53
N THR A 24 -10.21 -0.74 -47.29
CA THR A 24 -10.73 -0.42 -45.96
C THR A 24 -11.57 -1.57 -45.39
N VAL A 25 -12.42 -2.21 -46.20
CA VAL A 25 -13.17 -3.41 -45.79
C VAL A 25 -12.22 -4.55 -45.43
N ALA A 26 -11.20 -4.81 -46.25
CA ALA A 26 -10.20 -5.83 -45.98
C ALA A 26 -9.45 -5.56 -44.67
N ASN A 27 -9.01 -4.32 -44.45
CA ASN A 27 -8.35 -3.90 -43.21
C ASN A 27 -9.26 -4.08 -41.99
N ASN A 28 -10.54 -3.71 -42.09
CA ASN A 28 -11.51 -3.93 -41.02
C ASN A 28 -11.69 -5.41 -40.70
N ILE A 29 -11.76 -6.28 -41.72
CA ILE A 29 -11.90 -7.73 -41.53
C ILE A 29 -10.62 -8.30 -40.90
N SER A 30 -9.45 -7.89 -41.37
CA SER A 30 -8.16 -8.37 -40.85
C SER A 30 -7.92 -7.96 -39.40
N ASN A 31 -8.41 -6.79 -38.99
CA ASN A 31 -8.19 -6.24 -37.64
C ASN A 31 -9.42 -6.35 -36.72
N VAL A 32 -10.44 -7.13 -37.11
CA VAL A 32 -11.68 -7.25 -36.31
C VAL A 32 -11.43 -7.77 -34.89
N ASN A 33 -10.35 -8.53 -34.69
CA ASN A 33 -9.95 -9.09 -33.39
C ASN A 33 -8.75 -8.35 -32.75
N THR A 34 -8.29 -7.25 -33.36
CA THR A 34 -7.19 -6.45 -32.81
C THR A 34 -7.78 -5.48 -31.77
N ILE A 35 -7.33 -5.58 -30.52
CA ILE A 35 -7.75 -4.68 -29.44
C ILE A 35 -7.38 -3.23 -29.82
N GLY A 36 -8.31 -2.29 -29.57
CA GLY A 36 -8.14 -0.87 -29.90
C GLY A 36 -8.43 -0.49 -31.35
N TYR A 37 -8.66 -1.46 -32.25
CA TYR A 37 -8.99 -1.15 -33.64
C TYR A 37 -10.44 -0.66 -33.79
N SER A 38 -10.62 0.51 -34.40
CA SER A 38 -11.95 1.04 -34.74
C SER A 38 -12.32 0.75 -36.18
N LYS A 39 -13.60 0.41 -36.40
CA LYS A 39 -14.13 0.21 -37.75
C LYS A 39 -14.03 1.50 -38.55
N LYS A 40 -13.37 1.43 -39.70
CA LYS A 40 -13.21 2.56 -40.63
C LYS A 40 -14.32 2.56 -41.68
N VAL A 41 -14.83 3.74 -42.00
CA VAL A 41 -15.87 3.97 -43.02
C VAL A 41 -15.38 4.99 -44.03
N VAL A 42 -15.44 4.64 -45.31
CA VAL A 42 -15.06 5.54 -46.42
C VAL A 42 -16.26 6.41 -46.79
N ASN A 43 -16.09 7.73 -46.70
CA ASN A 43 -17.12 8.69 -47.11
C ASN A 43 -16.84 9.18 -48.54
N PHE A 44 -17.82 9.03 -49.41
CA PHE A 44 -17.73 9.45 -50.81
C PHE A 44 -18.30 10.86 -51.01
N GLU A 45 -17.68 11.63 -51.89
CA GLU A 45 -18.15 12.94 -52.32
C GLU A 45 -18.27 12.98 -53.85
N ASN A 46 -19.39 13.51 -54.34
CA ASN A 46 -19.61 13.72 -55.76
C ASN A 46 -18.75 14.91 -56.24
N VAL A 47 -17.95 14.69 -57.29
CA VAL A 47 -17.22 15.77 -57.95
C VAL A 47 -18.09 16.31 -59.07
N SER A 48 -18.50 17.58 -59.00
CA SER A 48 -19.23 18.24 -60.09
C SER A 48 -18.44 19.41 -60.67
N VAL A 49 -18.48 19.57 -62.00
CA VAL A 49 -17.88 20.71 -62.70
C VAL A 49 -18.99 21.44 -63.43
N ALA A 50 -19.23 22.72 -63.06
CA ALA A 50 -20.29 23.55 -63.63
C ALA A 50 -21.68 22.90 -63.62
N GLY A 51 -22.03 22.18 -62.54
CA GLY A 51 -23.32 21.51 -62.39
C GLY A 51 -23.45 20.17 -63.12
N THR A 52 -22.40 19.70 -63.79
CA THR A 52 -22.36 18.38 -64.43
C THR A 52 -21.56 17.40 -63.57
N PRO A 53 -22.09 16.18 -63.28
CA PRO A 53 -21.33 15.14 -62.58
C PRO A 53 -20.04 14.78 -63.32
N ALA A 54 -18.92 14.85 -62.62
CA ALA A 54 -17.57 14.67 -63.13
C ALA A 54 -16.80 13.57 -62.37
N GLY A 55 -17.53 12.67 -61.69
CA GLY A 55 -16.98 11.50 -61.02
C GLY A 55 -17.22 11.52 -59.52
N VAL A 56 -16.50 10.67 -58.80
CA VAL A 56 -16.57 10.53 -57.35
C VAL A 56 -15.15 10.56 -56.79
N LYS A 57 -14.99 11.15 -55.61
CA LYS A 57 -13.76 11.07 -54.83
C LYS A 57 -14.08 10.62 -53.41
N ILE A 58 -13.06 10.21 -52.68
CA ILE A 58 -13.19 10.00 -51.23
C ILE A 58 -13.03 11.38 -50.58
N SER A 59 -13.96 11.74 -49.71
CA SER A 59 -13.86 12.95 -48.89
C SER A 59 -12.96 12.69 -47.70
N GLU A 60 -13.27 11.66 -46.91
CA GLU A 60 -12.52 11.29 -45.71
C GLU A 60 -12.78 9.81 -45.37
N VAL A 61 -11.84 9.18 -44.68
CA VAL A 61 -12.06 7.92 -43.97
C VAL A 61 -12.32 8.27 -42.51
N THR A 62 -13.47 7.88 -41.97
CA THR A 62 -13.85 8.18 -40.58
C THR A 62 -13.92 6.91 -39.75
N ARG A 63 -13.71 7.06 -38.43
CA ARG A 63 -13.88 5.98 -37.46
C ARG A 63 -15.35 5.88 -37.05
N GLN A 64 -15.86 4.66 -36.91
CA GLN A 64 -17.17 4.40 -36.31
C GLN A 64 -16.97 4.02 -34.85
N ILE A 65 -17.08 5.02 -33.96
CA ILE A 65 -16.90 4.89 -32.51
C ILE A 65 -18.00 5.65 -31.76
N ASP A 66 -18.26 5.22 -30.52
CA ASP A 66 -19.10 5.94 -29.57
C ASP A 66 -18.19 6.58 -28.51
N GLU A 67 -17.94 7.88 -28.66
CA GLU A 67 -17.07 8.65 -27.76
C GLU A 67 -17.63 8.72 -26.33
N GLY A 68 -18.97 8.67 -26.17
CA GLY A 68 -19.61 8.66 -24.86
C GLY A 68 -19.34 7.34 -24.14
N LEU A 69 -19.50 6.22 -24.85
CA LEU A 69 -19.19 4.90 -24.33
C LEU A 69 -17.70 4.73 -24.01
N LEU A 70 -16.81 5.22 -24.89
CA LEU A 70 -15.35 5.14 -24.66
C LEU A 70 -14.93 5.94 -23.42
N LYS A 71 -15.54 7.11 -23.21
CA LYS A 71 -15.30 7.91 -22.01
C LYS A 71 -15.77 7.17 -20.75
N SER A 72 -16.95 6.55 -20.78
CA SER A 72 -17.41 5.72 -19.66
C SER A 72 -16.50 4.52 -19.41
N LEU A 73 -16.05 3.83 -20.47
CA LEU A 73 -15.13 2.70 -20.36
C LEU A 73 -13.83 3.08 -19.64
N ARG A 74 -13.23 4.21 -19.99
CA ARG A 74 -11.99 4.71 -19.36
C ARG A 74 -12.19 5.06 -17.88
N LEU A 75 -13.34 5.61 -17.52
CA LEU A 75 -13.68 5.89 -16.12
C LEU A 75 -13.80 4.60 -15.30
N GLU A 76 -14.58 3.64 -15.79
CA GLU A 76 -14.78 2.34 -15.12
C GLU A 76 -13.49 1.50 -15.10
N SER A 77 -12.65 1.61 -16.12
CA SER A 77 -11.33 0.98 -16.16
C SER A 77 -10.45 1.51 -15.03
N SER A 78 -10.42 2.83 -14.81
CA SER A 78 -9.67 3.43 -13.71
C SER A 78 -10.12 2.91 -12.33
N GLU A 79 -11.44 2.81 -12.11
CA GLU A 79 -12.02 2.25 -10.88
C GLU A 79 -11.66 0.76 -10.71
N LEU A 80 -11.79 -0.05 -11.77
CA LEU A 80 -11.40 -1.45 -11.76
C LEU A 80 -9.94 -1.61 -11.34
N HIS A 81 -9.04 -0.83 -11.93
CA HIS A 81 -7.62 -0.91 -11.65
C HIS A 81 -7.24 -0.39 -10.26
N ALA A 82 -8.00 0.54 -9.68
CA ALA A 82 -7.86 0.94 -8.29
C ALA A 82 -8.21 -0.20 -7.32
N VAL A 83 -9.21 -1.03 -7.65
CA VAL A 83 -9.59 -2.18 -6.82
C VAL A 83 -8.66 -3.37 -7.03
N SER A 84 -8.37 -3.73 -8.29
CA SER A 84 -7.46 -4.84 -8.61
C SER A 84 -6.05 -4.59 -8.06
N GLY A 85 -5.56 -3.35 -8.10
CA GLY A 85 -4.27 -3.00 -7.49
C GLY A 85 -4.22 -3.26 -5.98
N LYS A 86 -5.36 -3.13 -5.26
CA LYS A 86 -5.43 -3.46 -3.82
C LYS A 86 -5.55 -4.96 -3.59
N GLU A 87 -6.27 -5.67 -4.45
CA GLU A 87 -6.47 -7.12 -4.36
C GLU A 87 -5.13 -7.87 -4.31
N ASP A 88 -4.17 -7.49 -5.14
CA ASP A 88 -2.83 -8.09 -5.16
C ASP A 88 -2.11 -7.96 -3.80
N TYR A 89 -2.25 -6.83 -3.13
CA TYR A 89 -1.69 -6.63 -1.80
C TYR A 89 -2.48 -7.38 -0.72
N PHE A 90 -3.81 -7.40 -0.82
CA PHE A 90 -4.64 -8.14 0.13
C PHE A 90 -4.38 -9.65 0.08
N ASN A 91 -4.12 -10.22 -1.09
CA ASN A 91 -3.74 -11.63 -1.20
C ASN A 91 -2.44 -11.93 -0.42
N ARG A 92 -1.44 -11.06 -0.55
CA ARG A 92 -0.16 -11.19 0.19
C ARG A 92 -0.33 -11.01 1.70
N LEU A 93 -1.24 -10.11 2.10
CA LEU A 93 -1.60 -9.96 3.52
C LEU A 93 -2.33 -11.19 4.04
N GLN A 94 -3.24 -11.80 3.27
CA GLN A 94 -3.92 -13.04 3.67
C GLN A 94 -2.91 -14.18 3.87
N ASP A 95 -1.93 -14.31 2.98
CA ASP A 95 -0.83 -15.28 3.14
C ASP A 95 -0.05 -15.04 4.44
N LEU A 96 0.16 -13.77 4.81
CA LEU A 96 0.86 -13.39 6.05
C LEU A 96 0.08 -13.78 7.32
N PHE A 97 -1.24 -13.59 7.35
CA PHE A 97 -2.05 -13.94 8.52
C PHE A 97 -2.40 -15.44 8.61
N GLY A 98 -2.34 -16.14 7.49
CA GLY A 98 -2.86 -17.51 7.33
C GLY A 98 -4.40 -17.56 7.37
N ALA A 99 -4.96 -18.70 6.97
CA ALA A 99 -6.41 -18.88 7.04
C ALA A 99 -6.88 -19.16 8.47
N PRO A 100 -8.05 -18.67 8.89
CA PRO A 100 -8.63 -19.05 10.18
C PRO A 100 -8.77 -20.57 10.33
N GLY A 101 -8.15 -21.13 11.37
CA GLY A 101 -8.12 -22.58 11.61
C GLY A 101 -6.92 -23.31 11.00
N ASP A 102 -6.07 -22.62 10.24
CA ASP A 102 -4.78 -23.19 9.82
C ASP A 102 -3.78 -23.17 10.98
N ASN A 103 -2.95 -24.22 11.02
CA ASN A 103 -1.89 -24.38 12.02
C ASN A 103 -0.76 -23.34 11.89
N THR A 104 -0.77 -22.53 10.84
CA THR A 104 0.18 -21.44 10.60
C THR A 104 -0.44 -20.07 10.85
N SER A 105 -1.73 -19.99 11.22
CA SER A 105 -2.38 -18.71 11.49
C SER A 105 -1.89 -18.08 12.78
N ILE A 106 -1.90 -16.75 12.83
CA ILE A 106 -1.55 -15.99 14.05
C ILE A 106 -2.40 -16.43 15.24
N SER A 107 -3.70 -16.67 15.03
CA SER A 107 -4.62 -17.13 16.06
C SER A 107 -4.18 -18.46 16.68
N HIS A 108 -3.68 -19.39 15.86
CA HIS A 108 -3.20 -20.67 16.35
C HIS A 108 -1.89 -20.55 17.14
N LEU A 109 -1.03 -19.59 16.80
CA LEU A 109 0.17 -19.30 17.60
C LEU A 109 -0.19 -18.79 19.00
N PHE A 110 -1.20 -17.91 19.10
CA PHE A 110 -1.73 -17.46 20.39
C PHE A 110 -2.41 -18.59 21.18
N GLU A 111 -3.15 -19.47 20.51
CA GLU A 111 -3.75 -20.67 21.13
C GLU A 111 -2.67 -21.57 21.74
N LYS A 112 -1.59 -21.87 21.02
CA LYS A 112 -0.47 -22.67 21.56
C LYS A 112 0.23 -22.02 22.74
N LEU A 113 0.36 -20.69 22.73
CA LEU A 113 0.92 -19.97 23.86
C LEU A 113 0.03 -20.08 25.10
N ALA A 114 -1.29 -19.97 24.92
CA ALA A 114 -2.26 -20.15 25.99
C ALA A 114 -2.21 -21.58 26.56
N GLU A 115 -2.19 -22.60 25.70
CA GLU A 115 -2.04 -24.00 26.11
C GLU A 115 -0.73 -24.23 26.91
N ALA A 116 0.38 -23.65 26.45
CA ALA A 116 1.65 -23.75 27.17
C ALA A 116 1.60 -23.06 28.54
N SER A 117 0.88 -21.94 28.65
CA SER A 117 0.64 -21.25 29.93
C SER A 117 -0.20 -22.10 30.89
N GLU A 118 -1.24 -22.78 30.40
CA GLU A 118 -2.08 -23.67 31.21
C GLU A 118 -1.28 -24.87 31.75
N LEU A 119 -0.45 -25.47 30.90
CA LEU A 119 0.43 -26.58 31.30
C LEU A 119 1.45 -26.14 32.36
N LEU A 120 2.05 -24.97 32.20
CA LEU A 120 2.96 -24.41 33.19
C LEU A 120 2.26 -24.12 34.53
N ALA A 121 1.01 -23.67 34.50
CA ALA A 121 0.22 -23.44 35.70
C ALA A 121 -0.09 -24.75 36.47
N LEU A 122 -0.25 -25.87 35.76
CA LEU A 122 -0.47 -27.20 36.37
C LEU A 122 0.81 -27.80 36.95
N ALA A 123 1.98 -27.49 36.39
CA ALA A 123 3.27 -28.07 36.78
C ALA A 123 4.40 -27.01 36.88
N PRO A 124 4.29 -26.03 37.81
CA PRO A 124 5.22 -24.90 37.89
C PRO A 124 6.63 -25.28 38.36
N ASP A 125 6.81 -26.46 38.97
CA ASP A 125 8.10 -26.96 39.43
C ASP A 125 8.92 -27.66 38.32
N LYS A 126 8.33 -27.84 37.14
CA LYS A 126 8.95 -28.57 36.04
C LYS A 126 9.61 -27.62 35.04
N SER A 127 10.91 -27.83 34.83
CA SER A 127 11.71 -26.99 33.92
C SER A 127 11.34 -27.14 32.45
N LEU A 128 10.74 -28.28 32.06
CA LEU A 128 10.31 -28.51 30.68
C LEU A 128 9.15 -27.57 30.31
N GLU A 129 8.10 -27.55 31.12
CA GLU A 129 6.90 -26.74 30.94
C GLU A 129 7.25 -25.24 30.95
N ALA A 130 8.18 -24.82 31.80
CA ALA A 130 8.70 -23.46 31.81
C ALA A 130 9.43 -23.11 30.49
N ALA A 131 10.28 -24.02 30.00
CA ALA A 131 10.99 -23.82 28.74
C ALA A 131 10.03 -23.80 27.52
N GLU A 132 8.98 -24.62 27.56
CA GLU A 132 7.94 -24.69 26.52
C GLU A 132 7.13 -23.38 26.45
N PHE A 133 6.71 -22.83 27.58
CA PHE A 133 6.05 -21.52 27.63
C PHE A 133 6.94 -20.41 27.07
N VAL A 134 8.20 -20.35 27.50
CA VAL A 134 9.18 -19.36 26.99
C VAL A 134 9.37 -19.51 25.47
N ARG A 135 9.47 -20.74 24.96
CA ARG A 135 9.59 -21.00 23.53
C ARG A 135 8.36 -20.54 22.76
N GLY A 136 7.16 -20.81 23.28
CA GLY A 136 5.91 -20.31 22.72
C GLY A 136 5.88 -18.78 22.63
N ALA A 137 6.27 -18.10 23.72
CA ALA A 137 6.32 -16.65 23.76
C ALA A 137 7.32 -16.08 22.75
N VAL A 138 8.53 -16.67 22.65
CA VAL A 138 9.53 -16.28 21.65
C VAL A 138 8.99 -16.46 20.23
N ASN A 139 8.33 -17.57 19.93
CA ASN A 139 7.74 -17.80 18.61
C ASN A 139 6.71 -16.73 18.23
N VAL A 140 5.80 -16.36 19.16
CA VAL A 140 4.83 -15.29 18.93
C VAL A 140 5.54 -13.95 18.66
N THR A 141 6.58 -13.61 19.44
CA THR A 141 7.31 -12.35 19.22
C THR A 141 8.05 -12.32 17.88
N ILE A 142 8.63 -13.44 17.45
CA ILE A 142 9.29 -13.56 16.15
C ILE A 142 8.28 -13.39 15.03
N GLU A 143 7.11 -14.02 15.15
CA GLU A 143 6.05 -13.90 14.14
C GLU A 143 5.57 -12.45 14.00
N LEU A 144 5.24 -11.79 15.12
CA LEU A 144 4.81 -10.38 15.12
C LEU A 144 5.88 -9.47 14.50
N GLN A 145 7.16 -9.73 14.78
CA GLN A 145 8.27 -9.01 14.16
C GLN A 145 8.32 -9.24 12.65
N GLN A 146 8.23 -10.50 12.19
CA GLN A 146 8.24 -10.84 10.76
C GLN A 146 7.06 -10.22 10.01
N MET A 147 5.88 -10.17 10.65
CA MET A 147 4.71 -9.50 10.09
C MET A 147 4.93 -8.00 9.94
N SER A 148 5.52 -7.34 10.96
CA SER A 148 5.87 -5.93 10.88
C SER A 148 6.91 -5.63 9.79
N GLU A 149 7.94 -6.46 9.67
CA GLU A 149 8.95 -6.34 8.61
C GLU A 149 8.31 -6.52 7.22
N THR A 150 7.45 -7.53 7.06
CA THR A 150 6.73 -7.78 5.81
C THR A 150 5.83 -6.61 5.42
N ILE A 151 5.13 -5.99 6.38
CA ILE A 151 4.31 -4.81 6.11
C ILE A 151 5.17 -3.63 5.64
N GLN A 152 6.35 -3.42 6.23
CA GLN A 152 7.28 -2.38 5.78
C GLN A 152 7.80 -2.66 4.37
N ASP A 153 8.12 -3.91 4.04
CA ASP A 153 8.53 -4.33 2.71
C ASP A 153 7.42 -4.12 1.67
N LEU A 154 6.16 -4.44 2.02
CA LEU A 154 4.99 -4.18 1.18
C LEU A 154 4.84 -2.69 0.88
N ARG A 155 5.03 -1.84 1.89
CA ARG A 155 4.97 -0.38 1.70
C ARG A 155 6.09 0.14 0.82
N LEU A 156 7.31 -0.37 0.99
CA LEU A 156 8.45 -0.02 0.14
C LEU A 156 8.24 -0.48 -1.31
N GLN A 157 7.65 -1.66 -1.49
CA GLN A 157 7.30 -2.16 -2.82
C GLN A 157 6.24 -1.29 -3.49
N ALA A 158 5.18 -0.90 -2.78
CA ALA A 158 4.16 0.00 -3.32
C ALA A 158 4.76 1.32 -3.79
N ASP A 159 5.71 1.88 -3.04
CA ASP A 159 6.42 3.10 -3.41
C ASP A 159 7.31 2.92 -4.66
N SER A 160 8.00 1.79 -4.77
CA SER A 160 8.78 1.43 -5.96
C SER A 160 7.90 1.23 -7.20
N GLU A 161 6.73 0.60 -7.04
CA GLU A 161 5.74 0.43 -8.10
C GLU A 161 5.17 1.78 -8.55
N ILE A 162 4.90 2.71 -7.62
CA ILE A 162 4.53 4.11 -7.96
C ILE A 162 5.61 4.73 -8.85
N SER A 163 6.90 4.61 -8.50
CA SER A 163 8.00 5.13 -9.33
C SER A 163 8.02 4.54 -10.74
N SER A 164 7.72 3.24 -10.86
CA SER A 164 7.69 2.53 -12.13
C SER A 164 6.51 3.00 -12.99
N TYR A 165 5.32 3.12 -12.40
CA TYR A 165 4.14 3.63 -13.10
C TYR A 165 4.24 5.10 -13.46
N VAL A 166 4.91 5.94 -12.64
CA VAL A 166 5.21 7.33 -13.02
C VAL A 166 6.12 7.38 -14.26
N THR A 167 7.09 6.48 -14.35
CA THR A 167 7.93 6.35 -15.55
C THR A 167 7.10 5.95 -16.77
N GLU A 168 6.23 4.94 -16.61
CA GLU A 168 5.32 4.50 -17.67
C GLU A 168 4.37 5.63 -18.13
N ILE A 169 3.82 6.42 -17.20
CA ILE A 169 2.97 7.57 -17.53
C ILE A 169 3.73 8.61 -18.35
N ASN A 170 5.00 8.89 -18.02
CA ASN A 170 5.81 9.81 -18.82
C ASN A 170 6.06 9.28 -20.25
N GLU A 171 6.24 7.98 -20.42
CA GLU A 171 6.37 7.37 -21.75
C GLU A 171 5.07 7.43 -22.54
N ILE A 172 3.94 7.11 -21.90
CA ILE A 172 2.61 7.18 -22.51
C ILE A 172 2.27 8.61 -22.93
N THR A 173 2.49 9.59 -22.05
CA THR A 173 2.20 11.00 -22.34
C THR A 173 3.07 11.54 -23.47
N ALA A 174 4.34 11.14 -23.55
CA ALA A 174 5.22 11.47 -24.68
C ALA A 174 4.75 10.82 -26.00
N ASN A 175 4.28 9.56 -25.95
CA ASN A 175 3.71 8.90 -27.12
C ASN A 175 2.43 9.57 -27.61
N ILE A 176 1.55 9.99 -26.68
CA ILE A 176 0.32 10.73 -27.03
C ILE A 176 0.67 12.05 -27.71
N ASP A 177 1.66 12.79 -27.19
CA ASP A 177 2.14 14.05 -27.77
C ASP A 177 2.67 13.85 -29.21
N GLN A 178 3.53 12.87 -29.42
CA GLN A 178 4.03 12.52 -30.76
C GLN A 178 2.88 12.13 -31.72
N LEU A 179 1.91 11.35 -31.24
CA LEU A 179 0.74 10.96 -32.04
C LEU A 179 -0.15 12.16 -32.37
N ASN A 180 -0.29 13.12 -31.46
CA ASN A 180 -1.02 14.36 -31.72
C ASN A 180 -0.33 15.16 -32.84
N ASP A 181 0.99 15.32 -32.80
CA ASP A 181 1.78 15.97 -33.85
C ASP A 181 1.63 15.27 -35.21
N ASP A 182 1.67 13.94 -35.22
CA ASP A 182 1.49 13.14 -36.44
C ASP A 182 0.06 13.24 -36.99
N ILE A 183 -0.95 13.30 -36.12
CA ILE A 183 -2.37 13.49 -36.51
C ILE A 183 -2.56 14.89 -37.13
N ILE A 184 -2.03 15.93 -36.50
CA ILE A 184 -2.17 17.31 -36.99
C ILE A 184 -1.44 17.49 -38.32
N SER A 185 -0.20 17.02 -38.41
CA SER A 185 0.63 17.17 -39.61
C SER A 185 0.06 16.40 -40.81
N ASN A 186 -0.37 15.15 -40.61
CA ASN A 186 -0.98 14.34 -41.67
C ASN A 186 -2.38 14.85 -42.03
N GLY A 187 -3.18 15.27 -41.05
CA GLY A 187 -4.51 15.84 -41.28
C GLY A 187 -4.45 17.13 -42.10
N THR A 188 -3.47 18.00 -41.83
CA THR A 188 -3.26 19.26 -42.57
C THR A 188 -2.97 19.04 -44.05
N VAL A 189 -2.28 17.95 -44.40
CA VAL A 189 -2.00 17.58 -45.80
C VAL A 189 -3.04 16.62 -46.40
N GLY A 190 -4.15 16.36 -45.69
CA GLY A 190 -5.26 15.53 -46.17
C GLY A 190 -4.97 14.02 -46.22
N ARG A 191 -4.02 13.53 -45.43
CA ARG A 191 -3.76 12.09 -45.27
C ARG A 191 -4.72 11.49 -44.24
N ASP A 192 -4.99 10.19 -44.38
CA ASP A 192 -5.77 9.43 -43.41
C ASP A 192 -4.99 9.32 -42.09
N VAL A 193 -5.64 9.73 -40.99
CA VAL A 193 -5.08 9.72 -39.62
C VAL A 193 -5.81 8.74 -38.71
N THR A 194 -6.74 7.95 -39.25
CA THR A 194 -7.63 7.14 -38.43
C THR A 194 -6.90 6.06 -37.65
N ASP A 195 -5.81 5.50 -38.17
CA ASP A 195 -5.00 4.51 -37.45
C ASP A 195 -4.14 5.17 -36.35
N LEU A 196 -3.61 6.39 -36.60
CA LEU A 196 -2.90 7.17 -35.57
C LEU A 196 -3.83 7.52 -34.40
N ARG A 197 -5.09 7.86 -34.70
CA ARG A 197 -6.10 8.09 -33.67
C ARG A 197 -6.40 6.84 -32.84
N ASP A 198 -6.39 5.65 -33.44
CA ASP A 198 -6.56 4.39 -32.70
C ASP A 198 -5.36 4.09 -31.80
N GLN A 199 -4.13 4.31 -32.30
CA GLN A 199 -2.91 4.18 -31.49
C GLN A 199 -2.94 5.12 -30.29
N ARG A 200 -3.36 6.37 -30.50
CA ARG A 200 -3.50 7.36 -29.43
C ARG A 200 -4.57 6.94 -28.44
N ASP A 201 -5.71 6.46 -28.92
CA ASP A 201 -6.77 5.99 -28.04
C ASP A 201 -6.30 4.81 -27.18
N GLY A 202 -5.50 3.89 -27.71
CA GLY A 202 -4.87 2.83 -26.91
C GLY A 202 -3.91 3.36 -25.84
N GLN A 203 -3.15 4.43 -26.13
CA GLN A 203 -2.31 5.09 -25.12
C GLN A 203 -3.16 5.76 -24.03
N ILE A 204 -4.28 6.40 -24.40
CA ILE A 204 -5.22 7.02 -23.44
C ILE A 204 -5.93 5.94 -22.60
N ASP A 205 -6.28 4.80 -23.20
CA ASP A 205 -6.86 3.65 -22.50
C ASP A 205 -5.88 3.17 -21.42
N ARG A 206 -4.62 2.91 -21.80
CA ARG A 206 -3.57 2.50 -20.85
C ARG A 206 -3.34 3.55 -19.76
N LEU A 207 -3.37 4.83 -20.10
CA LEU A 207 -3.24 5.91 -19.12
C LEU A 207 -4.38 5.91 -18.10
N ALA A 208 -5.61 5.61 -18.53
CA ALA A 208 -6.79 5.53 -17.66
C ALA A 208 -6.72 4.38 -16.65
N GLU A 209 -6.03 3.28 -17.00
CA GLU A 209 -5.75 2.18 -16.07
C GLU A 209 -4.83 2.64 -14.92
N LEU A 210 -3.86 3.52 -15.22
CA LEU A 210 -2.84 3.95 -14.26
C LEU A 210 -3.30 5.08 -13.33
N VAL A 211 -4.04 6.04 -13.87
CA VAL A 211 -4.49 7.25 -13.16
C VAL A 211 -5.84 7.71 -13.67
N ASP A 212 -6.63 8.34 -12.80
CA ASP A 212 -7.90 8.92 -13.18
C ASP A 212 -7.72 10.10 -14.15
N ILE A 213 -8.26 9.97 -15.36
CA ILE A 213 -8.10 10.98 -16.41
C ILE A 213 -9.41 11.57 -16.90
N ARG A 214 -9.30 12.80 -17.41
CA ARG A 214 -10.28 13.49 -18.23
C ARG A 214 -9.58 14.00 -19.47
N TYR A 215 -10.23 13.89 -20.62
CA TYR A 215 -9.67 14.35 -21.88
C TYR A 215 -10.72 15.05 -22.75
N PHE A 216 -10.23 15.85 -23.69
CA PHE A 216 -11.02 16.38 -24.79
C PHE A 216 -10.13 16.54 -26.03
N PHE A 217 -10.76 16.64 -27.20
CA PHE A 217 -10.07 16.92 -28.46
C PHE A 217 -10.31 18.37 -28.90
N ARG A 218 -9.25 19.04 -29.33
CA ARG A 218 -9.31 20.37 -29.97
C ARG A 218 -9.80 20.24 -31.42
N ASN A 219 -10.09 21.37 -32.08
CA ASN A 219 -10.65 21.40 -33.43
C ASN A 219 -9.72 20.82 -34.51
N ASP A 220 -8.41 20.87 -34.28
CA ASP A 220 -7.35 20.26 -35.10
C ASP A 220 -7.17 18.76 -34.83
N GLY A 221 -7.88 18.22 -33.84
CA GLY A 221 -7.81 16.82 -33.44
C GLY A 221 -6.79 16.53 -32.37
N ASP A 222 -6.10 17.54 -31.83
CA ASP A 222 -5.15 17.42 -30.73
C ASP A 222 -5.83 16.97 -29.42
N ALA A 223 -5.25 16.01 -28.71
CA ALA A 223 -5.79 15.48 -27.47
C ALA A 223 -5.16 16.16 -26.26
N VAL A 224 -5.99 16.72 -25.39
CA VAL A 224 -5.56 17.31 -24.13
C VAL A 224 -6.06 16.44 -22.99
N VAL A 225 -5.17 16.05 -22.08
CA VAL A 225 -5.47 15.14 -20.97
C VAL A 225 -5.09 15.78 -19.63
N PHE A 226 -5.98 15.63 -18.66
CA PHE A 226 -5.86 16.12 -17.30
C PHE A 226 -6.20 15.00 -16.32
N THR A 227 -5.64 15.04 -15.11
CA THR A 227 -6.17 14.24 -14.00
C THR A 227 -7.56 14.73 -13.60
N SER A 228 -8.38 13.94 -12.90
CA SER A 228 -9.64 14.47 -12.37
C SER A 228 -9.44 15.49 -11.23
N GLY A 229 -8.21 15.58 -10.69
CA GLY A 229 -7.76 16.68 -9.85
C GLY A 229 -7.59 18.02 -10.61
N GLY A 230 -7.54 17.98 -11.94
CA GLY A 230 -7.40 19.16 -12.80
C GLY A 230 -5.96 19.47 -13.20
N ARG A 231 -5.01 18.56 -12.94
CA ARG A 231 -3.61 18.72 -13.35
C ARG A 231 -3.45 18.29 -14.80
N THR A 232 -2.92 19.16 -15.64
CA THR A 232 -2.61 18.83 -17.02
C THR A 232 -1.46 17.81 -17.07
N ILE A 233 -1.63 16.74 -17.84
CA ILE A 233 -0.61 15.70 -18.06
C ILE A 233 -0.25 15.52 -19.54
N VAL A 234 -1.15 15.91 -20.45
CA VAL A 234 -0.86 16.04 -21.89
C VAL A 234 -1.39 17.37 -22.37
N ASP A 235 -0.49 18.16 -22.96
CA ASP A 235 -0.76 19.40 -23.71
C ASP A 235 0.40 19.59 -24.71
N THR A 236 0.51 20.76 -25.36
CA THR A 236 1.56 21.06 -26.37
C THR A 236 2.99 20.75 -25.92
N ILE A 237 3.26 20.81 -24.62
CA ILE A 237 4.49 20.28 -24.04
C ILE A 237 4.07 19.52 -22.77
N PRO A 238 4.09 18.18 -22.77
CA PRO A 238 3.71 17.40 -21.61
C PRO A 238 4.62 17.74 -20.42
N PRO A 239 4.06 18.06 -19.24
CA PRO A 239 4.86 18.24 -18.05
C PRO A 239 5.39 16.89 -17.56
N VAL A 240 6.66 16.85 -17.15
CA VAL A 240 7.25 15.63 -16.59
C VAL A 240 6.66 15.36 -15.22
N ILE A 241 6.15 14.15 -15.00
CA ILE A 241 5.72 13.68 -13.69
C ILE A 241 6.92 13.05 -12.99
N THR A 242 7.12 13.39 -11.72
CA THR A 242 8.27 12.90 -10.94
C THR A 242 7.81 12.28 -9.64
N HIS A 243 8.44 11.18 -9.30
CA HIS A 243 8.37 10.54 -8.00
C HIS A 243 9.72 9.91 -7.73
N VAL A 244 10.19 9.99 -6.49
CA VAL A 244 11.45 9.37 -6.05
C VAL A 244 11.09 8.40 -4.95
N ALA A 245 11.25 7.11 -5.26
CA ALA A 245 11.01 6.06 -4.28
C ALA A 245 11.95 6.20 -3.08
N ALA A 246 11.42 5.91 -1.89
CA ALA A 246 12.16 5.84 -0.66
C ALA A 246 13.20 4.70 -0.72
N ALA A 247 14.36 4.91 -0.08
CA ALA A 247 15.39 3.89 0.00
C ALA A 247 15.09 2.80 1.04
N SER A 248 14.26 3.14 2.03
CA SER A 248 13.84 2.27 3.13
C SER A 248 12.52 2.76 3.69
N MET A 249 11.73 1.86 4.25
CA MET A 249 10.48 2.19 4.94
C MET A 249 10.59 1.80 6.41
N THR A 250 10.11 2.66 7.30
CA THR A 250 9.95 2.38 8.74
C THR A 250 8.48 2.48 9.14
N PRO A 251 8.06 1.97 10.31
CA PRO A 251 6.67 2.07 10.76
C PRO A 251 6.17 3.52 10.82
N THR A 252 7.05 4.47 11.14
CA THR A 252 6.75 5.90 11.26
C THR A 252 6.98 6.71 9.98
N SER A 253 7.48 6.10 8.91
CA SER A 253 7.73 6.82 7.65
C SER A 253 6.41 7.32 7.08
N THR A 254 6.30 8.63 6.83
CA THR A 254 5.09 9.20 6.20
C THR A 254 5.45 10.16 5.07
N HIS A 255 4.50 10.35 4.16
CA HIS A 255 4.60 11.37 3.12
C HIS A 255 4.55 12.78 3.73
N ALA A 256 3.66 13.02 4.72
CA ALA A 256 3.50 14.32 5.37
C ALA A 256 4.77 14.81 6.10
N GLU A 257 5.57 13.90 6.65
CA GLU A 257 6.86 14.22 7.30
C GLU A 257 8.04 14.26 6.32
N GLY A 258 7.79 14.01 5.03
CA GLY A 258 8.81 14.05 3.96
C GLY A 258 9.72 12.83 3.90
N ASN A 259 9.39 11.73 4.59
CA ASN A 259 10.15 10.47 4.47
C ASN A 259 9.84 9.75 3.16
N ILE A 260 8.63 9.96 2.64
CA ILE A 260 8.14 9.34 1.40
C ILE A 260 7.89 10.43 0.36
N GLY A 261 8.40 10.22 -0.86
CA GLY A 261 8.20 11.13 -1.97
C GLY A 261 6.73 11.19 -2.42
N GLY A 262 6.26 12.40 -2.70
CA GLY A 262 5.00 12.61 -3.41
C GLY A 262 5.13 12.34 -4.91
N ILE A 263 4.02 12.48 -5.62
CA ILE A 263 3.97 12.51 -7.08
C ILE A 263 3.80 13.97 -7.50
N TYR A 264 4.76 14.50 -8.27
CA TYR A 264 4.80 15.91 -8.63
C TYR A 264 4.71 16.12 -10.13
N VAL A 265 3.94 17.13 -10.54
CA VAL A 265 3.93 17.59 -11.94
C VAL A 265 4.91 18.74 -12.13
N GLY A 266 5.93 18.54 -12.96
CA GLY A 266 6.99 19.51 -13.19
C GLY A 266 7.95 19.57 -12.01
N THR A 267 8.18 20.75 -11.44
CA THR A 267 9.12 20.91 -10.31
C THR A 267 8.56 20.26 -9.05
N ALA A 268 9.39 19.48 -8.33
CA ALA A 268 9.05 18.86 -7.06
C ALA A 268 8.96 19.90 -5.93
N ILE A 269 7.82 20.60 -5.88
CA ILE A 269 7.46 21.57 -4.84
C ILE A 269 6.06 21.22 -4.32
N PRO A 270 5.71 21.58 -3.06
CA PRO A 270 4.41 21.24 -2.48
C PRO A 270 3.19 21.70 -3.30
N ALA A 271 3.29 22.82 -4.03
CA ALA A 271 2.20 23.31 -4.90
C ALA A 271 1.92 22.41 -6.11
N ASN A 272 2.87 21.57 -6.49
CA ASN A 272 2.80 20.67 -7.63
C ASN A 272 2.57 19.20 -7.22
N ASP A 273 2.44 18.94 -5.92
CA ASP A 273 2.12 17.62 -5.41
C ASP A 273 0.67 17.28 -5.77
N MET A 274 0.49 16.11 -6.40
CA MET A 274 -0.82 15.58 -6.80
C MET A 274 -1.15 14.27 -6.10
N THR A 275 -0.34 13.82 -5.13
CA THR A 275 -0.52 12.53 -4.44
C THR A 275 -1.93 12.37 -3.89
N ASP A 276 -2.45 13.41 -3.21
CA ASP A 276 -3.80 13.41 -2.62
C ASP A 276 -4.91 13.81 -3.62
N GLU A 277 -4.54 14.25 -4.83
CA GLU A 277 -5.49 14.65 -5.87
C GLU A 277 -5.92 13.48 -6.76
N ILE A 278 -5.11 12.42 -6.81
CA ILE A 278 -5.38 11.18 -7.54
C ILE A 278 -6.51 10.42 -6.82
N ARG A 279 -7.52 10.00 -7.59
CA ARG A 279 -8.74 9.39 -7.05
C ARG A 279 -8.96 7.94 -7.47
N GLU A 280 -8.52 7.55 -8.66
CA GLU A 280 -8.70 6.19 -9.22
C GLU A 280 -7.44 5.76 -9.99
N GLY A 281 -7.46 4.53 -10.52
CA GLY A 281 -6.33 3.89 -11.20
C GLY A 281 -5.40 3.14 -10.26
N VAL A 282 -4.43 2.42 -10.84
CA VAL A 282 -3.44 1.64 -10.06
C VAL A 282 -2.66 2.54 -9.09
N LEU A 283 -2.31 3.78 -9.49
CA LEU A 283 -1.60 4.70 -8.60
C LEU A 283 -2.37 4.98 -7.32
N LYS A 284 -3.70 5.11 -7.40
CA LYS A 284 -4.53 5.30 -6.20
C LYS A 284 -4.43 4.11 -5.25
N ALA A 285 -4.51 2.89 -5.79
CA ALA A 285 -4.39 1.66 -5.03
C ALA A 285 -3.09 1.64 -4.23
N LEU A 286 -1.98 1.91 -4.91
CA LEU A 286 -0.64 1.89 -4.30
C LEU A 286 -0.47 2.98 -3.24
N ILE A 287 -0.95 4.20 -3.50
CA ILE A 287 -0.92 5.30 -2.53
C ILE A 287 -1.71 4.91 -1.26
N GLU A 288 -2.93 4.39 -1.42
CA GLU A 288 -3.74 3.98 -0.26
C GLU A 288 -3.14 2.80 0.50
N MET A 289 -2.56 1.82 -0.20
CA MET A 289 -1.84 0.73 0.45
C MET A 289 -0.64 1.27 1.25
N ARG A 290 0.19 2.12 0.65
CA ARG A 290 1.41 2.69 1.25
C ARG A 290 1.13 3.59 2.45
N ASP A 291 0.12 4.45 2.35
CA ASP A 291 -0.09 5.58 3.27
C ASP A 291 -1.24 5.39 4.26
N GLN A 292 -2.18 4.49 3.99
CA GLN A 292 -3.36 4.31 4.85
C GLN A 292 -3.51 2.87 5.34
N ILE A 293 -3.66 1.91 4.43
CA ILE A 293 -4.06 0.54 4.79
C ILE A 293 -2.93 -0.19 5.52
N LEU A 294 -1.73 -0.22 4.95
CA LEU A 294 -0.58 -0.90 5.57
C LEU A 294 -0.10 -0.21 6.87
N PRO A 295 -0.02 1.13 6.97
CA PRO A 295 0.25 1.80 8.24
C PRO A 295 -0.78 1.53 9.34
N ASN A 296 -2.07 1.49 8.99
CA ASN A 296 -3.12 1.15 9.96
C ASN A 296 -2.98 -0.30 10.43
N LEU A 297 -2.66 -1.22 9.52
CA LEU A 297 -2.41 -2.62 9.87
C LEU A 297 -1.19 -2.78 10.78
N GLN A 298 -0.09 -2.09 10.46
CA GLN A 298 1.10 -2.03 11.33
C GLN A 298 0.72 -1.56 12.73
N SER A 299 -0.08 -0.49 12.84
CA SER A 299 -0.54 0.05 14.12
C SER A 299 -1.38 -0.96 14.91
N GLN A 300 -2.22 -1.77 14.24
CA GLN A 300 -3.00 -2.82 14.90
C GLN A 300 -2.14 -3.98 15.41
N ILE A 301 -1.08 -4.36 14.67
CA ILE A 301 -0.11 -5.36 15.13
C ILE A 301 0.69 -4.83 16.32
N ASP A 302 1.10 -3.55 16.28
CA ASP A 302 1.81 -2.91 17.36
C ASP A 302 0.94 -2.82 18.63
N GLU A 303 -0.34 -2.48 18.49
CA GLU A 303 -1.31 -2.46 19.59
C GLU A 303 -1.48 -3.85 20.20
N LEU A 304 -1.66 -4.89 19.37
CA LEU A 304 -1.74 -6.28 19.83
C LEU A 304 -0.47 -6.69 20.60
N ALA A 305 0.72 -6.35 20.08
CA ALA A 305 1.99 -6.67 20.72
C ALA A 305 2.16 -5.95 22.07
N VAL A 306 1.77 -4.67 22.14
CA VAL A 306 1.81 -3.87 23.37
C VAL A 306 0.86 -4.42 24.43
N GLU A 307 -0.39 -4.69 24.07
CA GLU A 307 -1.40 -5.23 24.98
C GLU A 307 -1.00 -6.62 25.49
N MET A 308 -0.48 -7.48 24.62
CA MET A 308 0.06 -8.79 25.01
C MET A 308 1.21 -8.64 26.01
N ARG A 309 2.19 -7.79 25.70
CA ARG A 309 3.33 -7.52 26.56
C ARG A 309 2.88 -7.04 27.93
N ASP A 310 1.96 -6.08 27.97
CA ASP A 310 1.52 -5.44 29.20
C ASP A 310 0.68 -6.39 30.06
N ALA A 311 -0.21 -7.17 29.45
CA ALA A 311 -0.99 -8.20 30.14
C ALA A 311 -0.09 -9.29 30.75
N VAL A 312 0.89 -9.80 29.99
CA VAL A 312 1.83 -10.83 30.49
C VAL A 312 2.71 -10.25 31.59
N ASN A 313 3.28 -9.06 31.40
CA ASN A 313 4.13 -8.41 32.40
C ASN A 313 3.38 -8.08 33.69
N GLN A 314 2.13 -7.64 33.59
CA GLN A 314 1.30 -7.32 34.76
C GLN A 314 1.11 -8.54 35.67
N ILE A 315 0.92 -9.73 35.09
CA ILE A 315 0.77 -10.98 35.85
C ILE A 315 2.14 -11.50 36.30
N HIS A 316 3.13 -11.52 35.40
CA HIS A 316 4.47 -12.04 35.71
C HIS A 316 5.13 -11.28 36.87
N ASN A 317 4.98 -9.95 36.92
CA ASN A 317 5.54 -9.10 37.98
C ASN A 317 4.87 -9.28 39.35
N GLN A 318 3.73 -9.97 39.43
CA GLN A 318 3.11 -10.36 40.71
C GLN A 318 3.70 -11.67 41.25
N GLY A 319 4.43 -12.41 40.41
CA GLY A 319 5.04 -13.69 40.76
C GLY A 319 6.37 -13.54 41.51
N VAL A 320 6.85 -14.68 42.02
CA VAL A 320 8.22 -14.83 42.52
C VAL A 320 8.96 -15.80 41.61
N THR A 321 10.28 -15.63 41.49
CA THR A 321 11.10 -16.58 40.74
C THR A 321 11.00 -17.97 41.38
N PHE A 322 11.10 -19.03 40.58
CA PHE A 322 11.23 -20.41 41.05
C PHE A 322 12.61 -20.96 40.64
N PRO A 323 13.40 -21.57 41.55
CA PRO A 323 13.10 -21.86 42.96
C PRO A 323 13.50 -20.69 43.89
N GLY A 324 12.68 -19.64 43.99
CA GLY A 324 12.88 -18.50 44.89
C GLY A 324 14.18 -17.72 44.65
N SER A 325 14.32 -16.59 45.33
CA SER A 325 15.66 -16.04 45.57
C SER A 325 16.35 -16.92 46.61
N GLN A 326 17.26 -17.78 46.16
CA GLN A 326 17.99 -18.72 47.04
C GLN A 326 19.04 -18.03 47.91
N SER A 327 19.35 -16.75 47.63
CA SER A 327 20.21 -15.92 48.46
C SER A 327 19.82 -14.46 48.32
N MET A 328 19.56 -13.79 49.44
CA MET A 328 19.42 -12.34 49.50
C MET A 328 20.71 -11.76 50.09
N THR A 329 21.37 -10.85 49.38
CA THR A 329 22.58 -10.17 49.89
C THR A 329 22.14 -8.89 50.61
N GLY A 330 22.35 -8.83 51.93
CA GLY A 330 22.05 -7.65 52.73
C GLY A 330 23.14 -6.57 52.60
N THR A 331 22.80 -5.34 53.02
CA THR A 331 23.73 -4.19 53.01
C THR A 331 24.66 -4.15 54.24
N ARG A 332 24.43 -4.99 55.25
CA ARG A 332 25.26 -5.07 56.45
C ARG A 332 26.51 -5.89 56.17
N VAL A 333 27.68 -5.26 56.29
CA VAL A 333 28.98 -5.92 56.18
C VAL A 333 29.47 -6.31 57.57
N PHE A 334 29.74 -7.59 57.78
CA PHE A 334 30.40 -8.08 59.00
C PHE A 334 31.91 -7.93 58.85
N VAL A 335 32.54 -7.19 59.76
CA VAL A 335 33.98 -6.95 59.79
C VAL A 335 34.75 -8.23 60.16
N ASP A 336 34.10 -9.12 60.93
CA ASP A 336 34.58 -10.48 61.21
C ASP A 336 33.39 -11.46 61.20
N PRO A 337 33.10 -12.10 60.06
CA PRO A 337 31.96 -13.00 59.90
C PRO A 337 32.03 -14.27 60.79
N ALA A 338 33.19 -14.61 61.33
CA ALA A 338 33.37 -15.82 62.15
C ALA A 338 33.00 -15.59 63.62
N THR A 339 32.99 -14.34 64.09
CA THR A 339 32.76 -14.00 65.51
C THR A 339 31.56 -13.08 65.71
N GLN A 340 31.13 -12.34 64.68
CA GLN A 340 29.95 -11.47 64.75
C GLN A 340 28.68 -12.28 64.51
N THR A 341 27.84 -12.38 65.54
CA THR A 341 26.50 -12.98 65.46
C THR A 341 25.44 -11.89 65.43
N ILE A 342 24.38 -12.08 64.65
CA ILE A 342 23.17 -11.26 64.73
C ILE A 342 22.34 -11.83 65.90
N GLN A 343 22.06 -11.02 66.91
CA GLN A 343 21.15 -11.43 67.99
C GLN A 343 19.72 -11.01 67.66
N LEU A 344 18.93 -11.97 67.17
CA LEU A 344 17.49 -11.79 66.94
C LEU A 344 16.75 -11.83 68.28
N ASP A 345 16.69 -10.70 69.00
CA ASP A 345 15.98 -10.55 70.26
C ASP A 345 14.66 -9.77 70.05
N SER A 346 13.52 -10.39 70.36
CA SER A 346 12.21 -9.73 70.25
C SER A 346 11.99 -8.66 71.35
N THR A 347 12.78 -8.70 72.43
CA THR A 347 12.58 -7.87 73.63
C THR A 347 13.49 -6.65 73.71
N ASN A 348 14.67 -6.68 73.08
CA ASN A 348 15.58 -5.53 72.99
C ASN A 348 15.89 -5.22 71.52
N ASN A 349 15.62 -3.99 71.09
CA ASN A 349 15.78 -3.48 69.71
C ASN A 349 17.26 -3.42 69.23
N ALA A 350 18.11 -4.37 69.61
CA ALA A 350 19.56 -4.31 69.39
C ALA A 350 19.97 -4.73 67.97
N ASP A 351 19.34 -5.75 67.38
CA ASP A 351 19.59 -6.19 66.00
C ASP A 351 18.30 -6.75 65.35
N ASP A 352 17.70 -6.00 64.41
CA ASP A 352 16.57 -6.45 63.60
C ASP A 352 16.92 -6.42 62.11
N VAL A 353 16.38 -7.37 61.34
CA VAL A 353 16.63 -7.50 59.90
C VAL A 353 15.49 -6.81 59.16
N THR A 354 15.82 -5.72 58.46
CA THR A 354 14.87 -5.02 57.60
C THR A 354 14.87 -5.64 56.20
N PHE A 355 13.70 -6.09 55.75
CA PHE A 355 13.46 -6.47 54.37
C PHE A 355 12.84 -5.28 53.65
N ALA A 356 13.56 -4.71 52.69
CA ALA A 356 13.06 -3.67 51.81
C ALA A 356 12.94 -4.22 50.38
N ILE A 357 11.79 -4.00 49.76
CA ILE A 357 11.56 -4.27 48.34
C ILE A 357 11.83 -2.95 47.61
N PHE A 358 12.61 -3.03 46.54
CA PHE A 358 12.91 -1.90 45.67
C PHE A 358 12.30 -2.16 44.29
N ASP A 359 11.80 -1.11 43.63
CA ASP A 359 11.42 -1.16 42.23
C ASP A 359 12.65 -1.21 41.31
N ALA A 360 12.41 -1.38 40.00
CA ALA A 360 13.47 -1.40 38.98
C ALA A 360 14.25 -0.07 38.86
N ASN A 361 13.75 1.03 39.43
CA ASN A 361 14.39 2.34 39.46
C ASN A 361 15.17 2.59 40.75
N GLY A 362 15.19 1.63 41.68
CA GLY A 362 15.88 1.72 42.97
C GLY A 362 15.08 2.44 44.06
N ASN A 363 13.79 2.73 43.85
CA ASN A 363 12.93 3.31 44.89
C ASN A 363 12.40 2.22 45.82
N GLN A 364 12.38 2.47 47.12
CA GLN A 364 11.82 1.56 48.11
C GLN A 364 10.28 1.53 47.99
N THR A 365 9.69 0.39 47.67
CA THR A 365 8.25 0.22 47.48
C THR A 365 7.55 -0.39 48.70
N ALA A 366 8.24 -1.26 49.43
CA ALA A 366 7.73 -1.84 50.66
C ALA A 366 8.88 -2.11 51.64
N VAL A 367 8.60 -2.02 52.93
CA VAL A 367 9.55 -2.38 53.97
C VAL A 367 8.84 -3.13 55.09
N THR A 368 9.45 -4.21 55.54
CA THR A 368 9.01 -4.96 56.71
C THR A 368 10.23 -5.36 57.51
N THR A 369 10.05 -5.72 58.78
CA THR A 369 11.14 -6.23 59.62
C THR A 369 10.90 -7.70 59.93
N LEU A 370 11.98 -8.45 60.15
CA LEU A 370 11.89 -9.85 60.56
C LEU A 370 11.10 -9.97 61.87
N LYS A 371 11.24 -9.02 62.78
CA LYS A 371 10.42 -8.95 64.00
C LYS A 371 8.93 -8.80 63.69
N THR A 372 8.53 -7.87 62.81
CA THR A 372 7.12 -7.71 62.40
C THR A 372 6.55 -9.01 61.81
N ILE A 373 7.34 -9.71 60.99
CA ILE A 373 6.96 -11.02 60.43
C ILE A 373 6.78 -12.06 61.55
N LEU A 374 7.75 -12.16 62.47
CA LEU A 374 7.72 -13.14 63.57
C LEU A 374 6.60 -12.88 64.59
N GLU A 375 6.31 -11.62 64.90
CA GLU A 375 5.21 -11.22 65.79
C GLU A 375 3.85 -11.51 65.14
N SER A 376 3.72 -11.29 63.83
CA SER A 376 2.50 -11.64 63.08
C SER A 376 2.28 -13.15 62.95
N ALA A 377 3.35 -13.95 62.93
CA ALA A 377 3.28 -15.40 62.89
C ALA A 377 2.99 -16.05 64.26
N ALA A 378 3.30 -15.36 65.37
CA ALA A 378 3.11 -15.86 66.73
C ALA A 378 1.65 -15.76 67.24
N TYR A 379 0.77 -15.00 66.57
CA TYR A 379 -0.66 -14.94 66.86
C TYR A 379 -1.48 -15.49 65.70
N GLY A 380 -1.82 -16.77 65.78
CA GLY A 380 -2.98 -17.29 65.07
C GLY A 380 -4.23 -16.54 65.55
N SER A 381 -4.93 -15.92 64.60
CA SER A 381 -6.19 -15.17 64.72
C SER A 381 -6.10 -13.71 65.20
N GLY A 382 -6.36 -12.77 64.28
CA GLY A 382 -6.65 -11.37 64.59
C GLY A 382 -5.87 -10.38 63.73
N ALA A 383 -6.53 -9.85 62.70
CA ALA A 383 -6.03 -8.82 61.80
C ALA A 383 -5.62 -7.52 62.53
N GLU A 384 -4.66 -6.76 61.98
CA GLU A 384 -4.91 -5.46 61.32
C GLU A 384 -3.62 -4.65 61.06
N THR A 385 -3.53 -4.14 59.83
CA THR A 385 -2.88 -2.89 59.39
C THR A 385 -1.43 -2.60 59.82
N ALA A 386 -0.51 -2.72 58.87
CA ALA A 386 0.67 -1.86 58.80
C ALA A 386 0.90 -1.40 57.35
N ASN A 387 -0.12 -0.74 56.79
CA ASN A 387 0.06 0.18 55.67
C ASN A 387 0.16 1.60 56.24
N THR A 388 1.35 2.20 56.16
CA THR A 388 1.54 3.58 55.70
C THR A 388 3.05 3.81 55.56
N ALA A 389 3.54 3.83 54.32
CA ALA A 389 4.78 4.53 54.00
C ALA A 389 4.51 6.04 54.19
N SER A 390 5.23 6.68 55.12
CA SER A 390 5.30 8.14 55.18
C SER A 390 6.51 8.57 54.37
N THR A 391 6.23 9.27 53.27
CA THR A 391 7.05 10.20 52.45
C THR A 391 8.57 10.07 52.46
#